data_AF-A0A3M1HB47-F1
#
_entry.id   AF-A0A3M1HB47-F1
#
_cell.length_a   1.000
_cell.length_b   1.000
_cell.length_c   1.000
_cell.angle_alpha   90.00
_cell.angle_beta   90.00
_cell.angle_gamma   90.00
#
_symmetry.space_group_name_H-M   'P 1'
#
loop_
_entity.id
_entity.type
_entity.pdbx_description
1 polymer ?
#
loop_
_entity_poly.entity_id
_entity_poly.type
_entity_poly.pdbx_seq_one_letter_code
_entity_poly.pdbx_strand_id
1 'polypeptide(L)'
;MNPIVTQPDVDPEKAKEVFEKAAEKIVKWNLTTPAILFLESFRPMNLVGAHVFLFFQPLLQVIFSLPDSEIFAHLMMHRENMDRFITTIEEKDREFREKNKKSKE
;
A
#
# COMPACT_ATOMS: atom_id res chain seq x y z
N MET A 1 5.02 -14.90 -5.42
CA MET A 1 4.42 -13.55 -5.33
C MET A 1 3.95 -13.18 -6.73
N ASN A 2 2.68 -12.83 -6.93
CA ASN A 2 2.18 -12.43 -8.26
C ASN A 2 2.78 -11.07 -8.66
N PRO A 3 3.07 -10.80 -9.95
CA PRO A 3 3.60 -9.53 -10.41
C PRO A 3 2.64 -8.36 -10.09
N ILE A 4 3.18 -7.15 -9.89
CA ILE A 4 2.36 -5.94 -9.74
C ILE A 4 1.72 -5.71 -11.10
N VAL A 5 0.39 -5.57 -11.13
CA VAL A 5 -0.35 -5.20 -12.33
C VAL A 5 -0.25 -3.69 -12.49
N THR A 6 0.39 -3.22 -13.55
CA THR A 6 0.54 -1.80 -13.85
C THR A 6 -0.19 -1.43 -15.14
N GLN A 7 -0.53 -0.14 -15.29
CA GLN A 7 -0.90 0.40 -16.60
C GLN A 7 0.37 0.55 -17.48
N PRO A 8 0.23 0.60 -18.81
CA PRO A 8 1.37 0.64 -19.73
C PRO A 8 2.33 1.83 -19.55
N ASP A 9 1.86 2.92 -18.95
CA ASP A 9 2.57 4.17 -18.71
C ASP A 9 3.23 4.25 -17.31
N VAL A 10 2.95 3.30 -16.42
CA VAL A 10 3.57 3.24 -15.09
C VAL A 10 4.74 2.26 -15.09
N ASP A 11 5.94 2.79 -14.83
CA ASP A 11 7.14 1.98 -14.63
C ASP A 11 6.95 0.98 -13.46
N PRO A 12 7.11 -0.34 -13.69
CA PRO A 12 6.99 -1.35 -12.65
C PRO A 12 7.93 -1.16 -11.46
N GLU A 13 9.14 -0.62 -11.67
CA GLU A 13 10.06 -0.33 -10.56
C GLU A 13 9.51 0.80 -9.69
N LYS A 14 8.98 1.85 -10.33
CA LYS A 14 8.33 2.95 -9.62
C LYS A 14 7.10 2.49 -8.85
N ALA A 15 6.27 1.63 -9.44
CA ALA A 15 5.11 1.04 -8.77
C ALA A 15 5.51 0.28 -7.50
N LYS A 16 6.59 -0.51 -7.59
CA LYS A 16 7.15 -1.25 -6.45
C LYS A 16 7.67 -0.29 -5.36
N GLU A 17 8.42 0.74 -5.75
CA GLU A 17 8.94 1.76 -4.82
C GLU A 17 7.79 2.42 -4.02
N VAL A 18 6.71 2.79 -4.70
CA VAL A 18 5.53 3.41 -4.08
C VAL A 18 4.88 2.46 -3.05
N PHE A 19 4.72 1.18 -3.38
CA PHE A 19 4.21 0.16 -2.46
C PHE A 19 5.11 -0.02 -1.23
N GLU A 20 6.41 -0.12 -1.41
CA GLU A 20 7.35 -0.30 -0.30
C GLU A 20 7.35 0.91 0.63
N LYS A 21 7.38 2.12 0.06
CA LYS A 21 7.32 3.39 0.81
C LYS A 21 6.04 3.52 1.63
N ALA A 22 4.90 3.11 1.04
CA ALA A 22 3.61 3.06 1.70
C ALA A 22 3.62 2.13 2.92
N ALA A 23 4.02 0.87 2.70
CA ALA A 23 4.08 -0.15 3.74
C ALA A 23 5.03 0.26 4.89
N GLU A 24 6.19 0.83 4.57
CA GLU A 24 7.13 1.31 5.58
C GLU A 24 6.55 2.40 6.47
N LYS A 25 5.77 3.34 5.91
CA LYS A 25 5.12 4.39 6.70
C LYS A 25 4.05 3.80 7.63
N ILE A 26 3.22 2.89 7.12
CA ILE A 26 2.19 2.19 7.92
C ILE A 26 2.83 1.51 9.13
N VAL A 27 3.90 0.74 8.90
CA VAL A 27 4.60 -0.01 9.94
C VAL A 27 5.27 0.91 10.95
N LYS A 28 5.96 1.97 10.48
CA LYS A 28 6.60 2.96 11.37
C LYS A 28 5.61 3.68 12.28
N TRP A 29 4.36 3.83 11.84
CA TRP A 29 3.28 4.43 12.63
C TRP A 29 2.51 3.43 13.50
N ASN A 30 2.92 2.16 13.54
CA ASN A 30 2.20 1.08 14.21
C ASN A 30 0.75 0.91 13.73
N LEU A 31 0.50 1.17 12.44
CA LEU A 31 -0.82 1.07 11.82
C LEU A 31 -1.02 -0.23 11.03
N THR A 32 -0.15 -1.22 11.17
CA THR A 32 -0.20 -2.50 10.44
C THR A 32 -1.59 -3.15 10.50
N THR A 33 -2.09 -3.43 11.71
CA THR A 33 -3.39 -4.08 11.92
C THR A 33 -4.57 -3.28 11.36
N PRO A 34 -4.76 -1.99 11.71
CA PRO A 34 -5.89 -1.22 11.17
C PRO A 34 -5.80 -1.03 9.66
N ALA A 35 -4.60 -0.90 9.08
CA ALA A 35 -4.42 -0.80 7.64
C ALA A 35 -4.85 -2.09 6.92
N ILE A 36 -4.41 -3.26 7.40
CA ILE A 36 -4.82 -4.54 6.80
C ILE A 36 -6.33 -4.73 6.91
N LEU A 37 -6.92 -4.52 8.10
CA LEU A 37 -8.37 -4.65 8.28
C LEU A 37 -9.16 -3.73 7.34
N PHE A 38 -8.71 -2.49 7.18
CA PHE A 38 -9.30 -1.53 6.25
C PHE A 38 -9.19 -2.02 4.80
N LEU A 39 -8.00 -2.47 4.36
CA LEU A 39 -7.80 -3.01 3.01
C LEU A 39 -8.67 -4.26 2.76
N GLU A 40 -8.75 -5.16 3.72
CA GLU A 40 -9.59 -6.36 3.63
C GLU A 40 -11.08 -6.03 3.52
N SER A 41 -11.52 -4.90 4.08
CA SER A 41 -12.90 -4.42 3.97
C SER A 41 -13.31 -4.04 2.53
N PHE A 42 -12.34 -3.83 1.63
CA PHE A 42 -12.57 -3.61 0.20
C PHE A 42 -12.69 -4.90 -0.62
N ARG A 43 -12.35 -6.08 -0.06
CA ARG A 43 -12.50 -7.37 -0.75
C ARG A 43 -13.92 -7.71 -1.24
N PRO A 44 -15.02 -7.38 -0.54
CA PRO A 44 -16.38 -7.66 -1.03
C PRO A 44 -16.90 -6.67 -2.07
N MET A 45 -16.17 -5.59 -2.38
CA MET A 45 -16.66 -4.55 -3.28
C MET A 45 -16.28 -4.81 -4.74
N ASN A 46 -17.28 -5.15 -5.57
CA ASN A 46 -17.23 -4.99 -7.03
C ASN A 46 -17.27 -3.51 -7.47
N LEU A 47 -17.23 -2.56 -6.54
CA LEU A 47 -17.82 -1.22 -6.71
C LEU A 47 -16.89 -0.10 -6.24
N VAL A 48 -15.68 -0.08 -6.80
CA VAL A 48 -14.79 1.08 -6.69
C VAL A 48 -14.51 1.62 -8.08
N GLY A 49 -15.46 2.41 -8.60
CA GLY A 49 -15.21 3.30 -9.73
C GLY A 49 -14.39 4.53 -9.32
N ALA A 50 -14.21 5.46 -10.26
CA ALA A 50 -13.33 6.66 -10.17
C ALA A 50 -13.51 7.59 -8.93
N HIS A 51 -14.52 7.39 -8.09
CA HIS A 51 -14.88 8.30 -6.99
C HIS A 51 -14.15 8.02 -5.66
N VAL A 52 -13.68 6.78 -5.44
CA VAL A 52 -12.94 6.43 -4.21
C VAL A 52 -11.58 7.13 -4.16
N PHE A 53 -10.95 7.34 -5.32
CA PHE A 53 -9.71 8.08 -5.42
C PHE A 53 -9.84 9.52 -4.90
N LEU A 54 -10.86 10.25 -5.35
CA LEU A 54 -11.11 11.63 -4.91
C LEU A 54 -11.38 11.73 -3.40
N PHE A 55 -12.00 10.69 -2.81
CA PHE A 55 -12.22 10.61 -1.38
C PHE A 55 -10.92 10.43 -0.58
N PHE A 56 -10.00 9.61 -1.06
CA PHE A 56 -8.74 9.32 -0.36
C PHE A 56 -7.58 10.26 -0.72
N GLN A 57 -7.69 11.05 -1.79
CA GLN A 57 -6.65 11.98 -2.24
C GLN A 57 -6.09 12.89 -1.12
N PRO A 58 -6.90 13.48 -0.21
CA PRO A 58 -6.37 14.31 0.88
C PRO A 58 -5.55 13.51 1.90
N LEU A 59 -5.93 12.26 2.20
CA LEU A 59 -5.18 11.39 3.11
C LEU A 59 -3.89 10.87 2.45
N LEU A 60 -3.95 10.55 1.16
CA LEU A 60 -2.78 10.08 0.41
C LEU A 60 -1.72 11.17 0.30
N GLN A 61 -2.08 12.45 0.16
CA GLN A 61 -1.11 13.56 0.11
C GLN A 61 -0.36 13.80 1.45
N VAL A 62 -0.90 13.33 2.58
CA VAL A 62 -0.16 13.33 3.86
C VAL A 62 0.94 12.28 3.87
N ILE A 63 0.76 11.19 3.11
CA ILE A 63 1.62 10.01 3.09
C ILE A 63 2.53 10.00 1.85
N PHE A 64 2.14 10.65 0.75
CA PHE A 64 2.81 10.61 -0.55
C PHE A 64 2.93 12.00 -1.17
N SER A 65 3.89 12.16 -2.09
CA SER A 65 3.86 13.26 -3.05
C SER A 65 2.70 13.06 -4.04
N LEU A 66 2.21 14.14 -4.66
CA LEU A 66 1.15 14.08 -5.69
C LEU A 66 1.35 12.95 -6.73
N PRO A 67 2.52 12.80 -7.39
CA PRO A 67 2.72 11.74 -8.39
C PRO A 67 2.68 10.33 -7.78
N ASP A 68 3.25 10.12 -6.60
CA ASP A 68 3.22 8.82 -5.92
C ASP A 68 1.78 8.46 -5.51
N SER A 69 0.93 9.45 -5.18
CA SER A 69 -0.46 9.23 -4.80
C SER A 69 -1.35 8.75 -5.95
N GLU A 70 -1.12 9.26 -7.16
CA GLU A 70 -1.82 8.81 -8.37
C GLU A 70 -1.41 7.38 -8.73
N ILE A 71 -0.10 7.09 -8.71
CA ILE A 71 0.40 5.72 -8.96
C ILE A 71 -0.21 4.75 -7.94
N PHE A 72 -0.15 5.07 -6.65
CA PHE A 72 -0.69 4.22 -5.60
C PHE A 72 -2.19 3.94 -5.80
N ALA A 73 -2.97 4.97 -6.11
CA ALA A 73 -4.40 4.81 -6.34
C ALA A 73 -4.72 3.88 -7.51
N HIS A 74 -4.02 4.02 -8.64
CA HIS A 74 -4.19 3.13 -9.78
C HIS A 74 -3.84 1.68 -9.42
N LEU A 75 -2.75 1.47 -8.67
CA LEU A 75 -2.38 0.13 -8.23
C LEU A 75 -3.48 -0.50 -7.37
N MET A 76 -4.09 0.26 -6.46
CA MET A 76 -5.14 -0.22 -5.56
C MET A 76 -6.47 -0.58 -6.24
N MET A 77 -6.67 -0.19 -7.51
CA MET A 77 -7.85 -0.60 -8.29
C MET A 77 -7.81 -2.07 -8.73
N HIS A 78 -6.64 -2.71 -8.69
CA HIS A 78 -6.49 -4.12 -9.03
C HIS A 78 -6.50 -4.98 -7.76
N ARG A 79 -7.37 -5.98 -7.72
CA ARG A 79 -7.51 -6.90 -6.58
C ARG A 79 -6.20 -7.60 -6.25
N GLU A 80 -5.46 -8.02 -7.27
CA GLU A 80 -4.16 -8.70 -7.16
C GLU A 80 -3.10 -7.81 -6.49
N ASN A 81 -3.13 -6.51 -6.80
CA ASN A 81 -2.24 -5.53 -6.20
C ASN A 81 -2.61 -5.23 -4.75
N MET A 82 -3.90 -5.22 -4.42
CA MET A 82 -4.37 -5.07 -3.04
C MET A 82 -3.91 -6.25 -2.17
N ASP A 83 -4.10 -7.48 -2.63
CA ASP A 83 -3.60 -8.69 -1.97
C ASP A 83 -2.07 -8.61 -1.78
N ARG A 84 -1.36 -8.16 -2.83
CA ARG A 84 0.10 -7.99 -2.76
C ARG A 84 0.52 -6.88 -1.78
N PHE A 85 -0.24 -5.79 -1.70
CA PHE A 85 0.06 -4.69 -0.79
C PHE A 85 -0.12 -5.12 0.67
N ILE A 86 -1.17 -5.88 0.98
CA ILE A 86 -1.36 -6.50 2.30
C ILE A 86 -0.14 -7.36 2.67
N THR A 87 0.29 -8.27 1.79
CA THR A 87 1.49 -9.09 2.04
C THR A 87 2.75 -8.25 2.24
N THR A 88 2.89 -7.17 1.48
CA THR A 88 4.04 -6.24 1.61
C THR A 88 4.05 -5.57 2.99
N ILE A 89 2.89 -5.15 3.49
CA ILE A 89 2.75 -4.58 4.84
C ILE A 89 3.16 -5.60 5.90
N GLU A 90 2.68 -6.86 5.79
CA GLU A 90 3.02 -7.92 6.74
C GLU A 90 4.52 -8.24 6.75
N GLU A 91 5.16 -8.30 5.58
CA GLU A 91 6.60 -8.50 5.44
C GLU A 91 7.39 -7.39 6.13
N LYS A 92 7.05 -6.12 5.83
CA LYS A 92 7.70 -4.96 6.43
C LYS A 92 7.47 -4.90 7.94
N ASP A 93 6.31 -5.31 8.46
CA ASP A 93 6.03 -5.36 9.90
C ASP A 93 6.92 -6.40 10.61
N ARG A 94 7.09 -7.59 10.02
CA ARG A 94 8.01 -8.61 10.53
C ARG A 94 9.44 -8.09 10.58
N GLU A 95 9.93 -7.54 9.47
CA GLU A 95 11.28 -6.97 9.40
C GLU A 95 11.48 -5.84 10.43
N PHE A 96 10.50 -4.96 10.60
CA PHE A 96 10.57 -3.86 11.55
C PHE A 96 10.61 -4.36 12.99
N ARG A 97 9.78 -5.34 13.36
CA ARG A 97 9.79 -5.94 14.69
C ARG A 97 11.10 -6.66 14.98
N GLU A 98 11.65 -7.39 14.01
CA GLU A 98 12.95 -8.06 14.16
C GLU A 98 14.09 -7.06 14.36
N LYS A 99 14.14 -6.00 13.56
CA LYS A 99 15.12 -4.91 13.72
C LYS A 99 15.02 -4.27 15.10
N ASN A 100 13.81 -3.93 15.55
CA ASN A 100 13.59 -3.31 16.87
C ASN A 100 13.90 -4.24 18.05
N LYS A 101 13.78 -5.56 17.90
CA LYS A 101 14.20 -6.53 18.93
C LYS A 101 15.73 -6.58 19.04
N LYS A 102 16.43 -6.69 17.90
CA LYS A 102 17.90 -6.71 17.84
C LYS A 102 18.55 -5.42 18.35
N SER A 103 17.89 -4.27 18.21
CA SER A 103 18.39 -2.99 18.75
C SER A 103 18.20 -2.81 20.26
N LYS A 104 17.46 -3.72 20.92
CA LYS A 104 17.21 -3.70 22.38
C LYS A 104 18.00 -4.77 23.14
N GLU A 105 18.72 -5.64 22.43
CA GLU A 105 19.67 -6.64 22.95
C GLU A 105 21.10 -6.08 22.88
#